data_AF-A0A3M1G526-F1
#
_entry.id   AF-A0A3M1G526-F1
#
_cell.length_a   1.000
_cell.length_b   1.000
_cell.length_c   1.000
_cell.angle_alpha   90.00
_cell.angle_beta   90.00
_cell.angle_gamma   90.00
#
_symmetry.space_group_name_H-M   'P 1'
#
loop_
_entity.id
_entity.type
_entity.pdbx_description
1 polymer ?
#
loop_
_entity_poly.entity_id
_entity_poly.type
_entity_poly.pdbx_seq_one_letter_code
_entity_poly.pdbx_strand_id
1 'polypeptide(L)' 'MARSNPDRVTWIEDPEEVIYLVNRSQENFILHLPTGQVRLDVGRRIRTLRSIAKVDQVRKLLDAGKVAIEKK' A
#
# COMPACT_ATOMS: atom_id res chain seq x y z
N MET A 1 32.72 25.63 16.42
CA MET A 1 32.00 25.81 15.15
C MET A 1 31.41 24.45 14.76
N ALA A 2 30.09 24.33 14.80
CA ALA A 2 29.39 23.06 14.57
C ALA A 2 29.46 22.67 13.09
N ARG A 3 29.86 21.42 12.81
CA ARG A 3 29.84 20.84 11.47
C ARG A 3 28.39 20.50 11.12
N SER A 4 27.79 21.27 10.22
CA SER A 4 26.50 20.95 9.62
C SER A 4 26.64 19.70 8.77
N ASN A 5 25.98 18.59 9.14
CA ASN A 5 25.96 17.35 8.39
C ASN A 5 24.85 17.43 7.32
N PRO A 6 25.16 17.54 6.02
CA PRO A 6 24.14 17.81 5.01
C PRO A 6 23.33 16.57 4.56
N ASP A 7 23.66 15.36 5.02
CA ASP A 7 23.04 14.12 4.51
C ASP A 7 22.09 13.44 5.49
N ARG A 8 21.28 14.23 6.21
CA ARG A 8 20.17 13.65 6.97
C ARG A 8 19.01 13.44 6.00
N VAL A 9 19.01 12.30 5.30
CA VAL A 9 17.84 11.83 4.54
C VAL A 9 16.66 11.80 5.51
N THR A 10 15.75 12.76 5.38
CA THR A 10 14.56 12.91 6.24
C THR A 10 13.43 11.97 5.85
N TRP A 11 13.54 11.34 4.67
CA TRP A 11 12.58 10.36 4.15
C TRP A 11 13.19 8.97 4.25
N ILE A 12 13.09 8.36 5.43
CA ILE A 12 13.35 6.94 5.65
C ILE A 12 11.96 6.29 5.78
N GLU A 13 11.30 6.04 4.65
CA GLU A 13 10.24 5.03 4.67
C GLU A 13 10.94 3.68 4.76
N ASP A 14 10.71 2.95 5.86
CA ASP A 14 11.25 1.61 6.01
C ASP A 14 10.84 0.78 4.78
N PRO A 15 11.78 0.33 3.93
CA PRO A 15 11.44 -0.35 2.68
C PRO A 15 10.70 -1.68 2.92
N GLU A 16 10.74 -2.20 4.15
CA GLU A 16 9.94 -3.34 4.62
C GLU A 16 8.44 -3.04 4.74
N GLU A 17 8.06 -1.76 4.82
CA GLU A 17 6.67 -1.32 4.82
C GLU A 17 6.05 -1.31 3.43
N VAL A 18 6.86 -1.32 2.37
CA VAL A 18 6.38 -1.33 0.99
C VAL A 18 5.90 -2.73 0.62
N ILE A 19 4.64 -2.82 0.22
CA ILE A 19 3.98 -4.06 -0.21
C ILE A 19 3.30 -3.88 -1.57
N TYR A 20 2.91 -5.01 -2.17
CA TYR A 20 2.01 -5.05 -3.30
C TYR A 20 0.63 -5.51 -2.85
N LEU A 21 -0.39 -4.70 -3.11
CA LEU A 21 -1.79 -5.10 -2.95
C LEU A 21 -2.29 -5.63 -4.29
N VAL A 22 -2.64 -6.92 -4.32
CA VAL A 22 -2.96 -7.67 -5.55
C VAL A 22 -4.41 -8.08 -5.55
N ASN A 23 -5.12 -7.74 -6.63
CA ASN A 23 -6.47 -8.24 -6.83
C ASN A 23 -6.45 -9.66 -7.41
N ARG A 24 -6.94 -10.62 -6.63
CA ARG A 24 -7.06 -12.03 -7.03
C ARG A 24 -8.47 -12.40 -7.47
N SER A 25 -9.42 -11.49 -7.31
CA SER A 25 -10.79 -11.65 -7.76
C SER A 25 -10.95 -11.31 -9.26
N GLN A 26 -12.12 -11.63 -9.80
CA GLN A 26 -12.54 -11.22 -11.15
C GLN A 26 -13.38 -9.92 -11.13
N GLU A 27 -13.34 -9.17 -10.04
CA GLU A 27 -14.07 -7.91 -9.87
C GLU A 27 -13.11 -6.71 -9.86
N ASN A 28 -13.55 -5.55 -10.34
CA ASN A 28 -12.81 -4.30 -10.20
C ASN A 28 -13.19 -3.63 -8.88
N PHE A 29 -12.21 -3.10 -8.14
CA PHE A 29 -12.45 -2.37 -6.90
C PHE A 29 -12.07 -0.90 -7.03
N ILE A 30 -12.88 -0.04 -6.42
CA ILE A 30 -12.51 1.36 -6.14
C ILE A 30 -12.20 1.43 -4.65
N LEU A 31 -10.93 1.64 -4.32
CA LEU A 31 -10.45 1.80 -2.96
C LEU A 31 -10.50 3.26 -2.55
N HIS A 32 -11.21 3.55 -1.47
CA HIS A 32 -11.25 4.88 -0.85
C HIS A 32 -10.13 4.96 0.19
N LEU A 33 -8.97 5.51 -0.23
CA LEU A 33 -7.81 5.68 0.63
C LEU A 33 -7.78 7.11 1.20
N PRO A 34 -7.09 7.34 2.33
CA PRO A 34 -6.90 8.68 2.87
C PRO A 34 -6.24 9.65 1.87
N THR A 35 -5.42 9.12 0.96
CA THR A 35 -4.73 9.88 -0.09
C THR A 35 -5.58 10.11 -1.34
N GLY A 36 -6.79 9.55 -1.41
CA GLY A 36 -7.69 9.64 -2.56
C GLY A 36 -8.24 8.29 -3.00
N GLN A 37 -8.95 8.30 -4.12
CA GLN A 37 -9.54 7.07 -4.69
C GLN A 37 -8.53 6.39 -5.61
N VAL A 38 -8.40 5.07 -5.48
CA VAL A 38 -7.54 4.24 -6.33
C VAL A 38 -8.35 3.10 -6.91
N ARG A 39 -8.26 2.90 -8.22
CA ARG A 39 -8.89 1.76 -8.89
C ARG A 39 -7.93 0.57 -8.92
N LEU A 40 -8.38 -0.58 -8.46
CA LEU A 40 -7.67 -1.84 -8.48
C LEU A 40 -8.44 -2.83 -9.37
N ASP A 41 -8.06 -2.86 -10.64
CA ASP A 41 -8.70 -3.70 -11.66
C ASP A 41 -8.34 -5.18 -11.51
N VAL A 42 -9.11 -6.05 -12.17
CA VAL A 42 -8.88 -7.51 -12.21
C VAL A 42 -7.45 -7.84 -12.61
N GLY A 43 -6.79 -8.70 -11.83
CA GLY A 43 -5.42 -9.17 -12.08
C GLY A 43 -4.34 -8.09 -11.94
N ARG A 44 -4.70 -6.85 -11.52
CA ARG A 44 -3.74 -5.79 -11.27
C ARG A 44 -3.21 -5.86 -9.84
N ARG A 45 -2.03 -5.28 -9.68
CA ARG A 45 -1.41 -5.01 -8.38
C ARG A 45 -0.98 -3.56 -8.29
N ILE A 46 -1.07 -3.00 -7.10
CA ILE A 46 -0.57 -1.65 -6.79
C ILE A 46 0.51 -1.74 -5.72
N ARG A 47 1.55 -0.92 -5.87
CA ARG A 47 2.58 -0.75 -4.83
C ARG A 47 2.06 0.26 -3.82
N THR A 48 2.11 -0.09 -2.54
CA THR A 48 1.57 0.73 -1.46
C THR A 48 2.28 0.43 -0.15
N LEU A 49 1.97 1.18 0.91
CA LEU A 49 2.48 0.92 2.24
C LEU A 49 1.61 -0.10 2.96
N ARG A 50 2.21 -0.87 3.88
CA ARG A 50 1.52 -1.85 4.72
C ARG A 50 0.41 -1.22 5.56
N SER A 51 0.49 0.08 5.84
CA SER A 51 -0.55 0.87 6.50
C SER A 51 -1.90 0.82 5.76
N ILE A 52 -1.93 0.51 4.45
CA ILE A 52 -3.17 0.34 3.69
C ILE A 52 -4.08 -0.76 4.25
N ALA A 53 -3.50 -1.78 4.91
CA ALA A 53 -4.27 -2.86 5.53
C ALA A 53 -5.10 -2.38 6.73
N LYS A 54 -4.82 -1.19 7.27
CA LYS A 54 -5.61 -0.55 8.33
C LYS A 54 -6.87 0.11 7.80
N VAL A 55 -7.00 0.30 6.48
CA VAL A 55 -8.21 0.85 5.86
C VAL A 55 -9.30 -0.22 5.90
N ASP A 56 -10.44 0.08 6.53
CA ASP A 56 -11.53 -0.89 6.75
C ASP A 56 -11.99 -1.58 5.46
N GLN A 57 -12.06 -0.85 4.35
CA GLN A 57 -12.41 -1.42 3.05
C GLN A 57 -11.40 -2.47 2.59
N VAL A 58 -10.11 -2.16 2.70
CA VAL A 58 -9.02 -3.05 2.27
C VAL A 58 -8.96 -4.27 3.17
N ARG A 59 -9.11 -4.08 4.48
CA ARG A 59 -9.20 -5.17 5.45
C ARG A 59 -10.32 -6.13 5.11
N LYS A 60 -11.55 -5.64 4.84
CA LYS A 60 -12.67 -6.49 4.42
C LYS A 60 -12.38 -7.28 3.15
N LEU A 61 -11.70 -6.67 2.18
CA LEU A 61 -11.33 -7.34 0.92
C LEU A 61 -10.25 -8.41 1.13
N LEU A 62 -9.33 -8.19 2.07
CA LEU A 62 -8.32 -9.17 2.48
C LEU A 62 -8.97 -10.33 3.25
N ASP A 63 -9.84 -10.04 4.22
CA ASP A 63 -10.58 -11.03 5.00
C ASP A 63 -11.48 -11.89 4.11
N ALA A 64 -12.07 -11.29 3.06
CA ALA A 64 -12.85 -12.00 2.04
C ALA A 64 -12.00 -12.76 1.01
N GLY A 65 -10.68 -12.66 1.06
CA GLY A 65 -9.76 -13.31 0.10
C GLY A 65 -9.80 -12.75 -1.33
N LYS A 66 -10.49 -11.63 -1.56
CA LYS A 66 -10.60 -10.99 -2.90
C LYS A 66 -9.30 -10.30 -3.30
N VAL A 67 -8.57 -9.81 -2.31
CA VAL A 67 -7.30 -9.11 -2.47
C VAL A 67 -6.25 -9.80 -1.60
N ALA A 68 -4.98 -9.74 -1.99
CA ALA A 68 -3.86 -10.30 -1.26
C ALA A 68 -2.72 -9.29 -1.10
N ILE A 69 -1.92 -9.46 -0.05
CA ILE A 69 -0.68 -8.70 0.15
C ILE A 69 0.49 -9.58 -0.28
N GLU A 70 1.29 -9.06 -1.20
CA GLU A 70 2.55 -9.66 -1.64
C GLU A 70 3.72 -8.77 -1.19
N LYS A 71 4.82 -9.40 -0.76
CA LYS A 71 6.06 -8.68 -0.48
C LYS A 71 6.78 -8.36 -1.80
N LYS A 72 7.62 -7.32 -1.77
CA LYS A 72 8.53 -7.01 -2.87
C LYS A 72 9.49 -8.18 -3.14
#